data_AF-A0A9E4W6R9-F1
#
_entry.id   AF-A0A9E4W6R9-F1
#
_cell.length_a   1.000
_cell.length_b   1.000
_cell.length_c   1.000
_cell.angle_alpha   90.00
_cell.angle_beta   90.00
_cell.angle_gamma   90.00
#
_symmetry.space_group_name_H-M   'P 1'
#
loop_
_entity.id
_entity.type
_entity.pdbx_description
1 polymer ?
#
loop_
_entity_poly.entity_id
_entity_poly.type
_entity_poly.pdbx_seq_one_letter_code
_entity_poly.pdbx_strand_id
1 'polypeptide(L)'
;MIFFAADLFEFSETPLWFAVPSFTLIIVIVSVVFAWLRLMSGSVWPAVILHASHNNFSLGFFADRTSESGTAPYIVTEVGVGLLVAWMIIAYVFWRKRSALPVASVH
;
A
#
# COMPACT_ATOMS: atom_id res chain seq x y z
N MET A 1 -5.53 21.10 -2.81
CA MET A 1 -4.93 19.91 -2.18
C MET A 1 -4.94 18.69 -3.10
N ILE A 2 -6.04 18.34 -3.77
CA ILE A 2 -6.08 17.20 -4.73
C ILE A 2 -5.09 17.38 -5.90
N PHE A 3 -4.96 18.59 -6.45
CA PHE A 3 -4.02 18.88 -7.53
C PHE A 3 -2.53 18.77 -7.12
N PHE A 4 -2.18 18.95 -5.85
CA PHE A 4 -0.78 18.91 -5.40
C PHE A 4 -0.31 17.48 -5.10
N ALA A 5 -1.24 16.60 -4.73
CA ALA A 5 -0.98 15.16 -4.58
C ALA A 5 -0.80 14.48 -5.96
N ALA A 6 -1.49 14.98 -7.00
CA ALA A 6 -1.40 14.47 -8.37
C ALA A 6 0.01 14.56 -9.00
N ASP A 7 0.81 15.54 -8.56
CA ASP A 7 2.18 15.73 -9.02
C ASP A 7 3.23 15.01 -8.13
N LEU A 8 2.85 14.65 -6.88
CA LEU A 8 3.74 13.99 -5.91
C LEU A 8 3.67 12.47 -5.95
N PHE A 9 2.48 11.95 -6.23
CA PHE A 9 2.25 10.57 -6.60
C PHE A 9 2.20 10.54 -8.12
N GLU A 10 2.85 9.59 -8.78
CA GLU A 10 3.00 9.50 -10.25
C GLU A 10 1.69 9.32 -11.05
N PHE A 11 0.57 9.85 -10.57
CA PHE A 11 -0.72 10.00 -11.25
C PHE A 11 -0.58 10.71 -12.60
N SER A 12 0.48 11.47 -12.85
CA SER A 12 0.69 12.14 -14.15
C SER A 12 0.83 11.15 -15.31
N GLU A 13 1.26 9.91 -15.05
CA GLU A 13 1.46 8.88 -16.10
C GLU A 13 0.27 7.93 -16.26
N THR A 14 -0.75 8.00 -15.38
CA THR A 14 -1.96 7.15 -15.46
C THR A 14 -3.26 7.95 -15.38
N PRO A 15 -4.30 7.62 -16.17
CA PRO A 15 -5.56 8.35 -16.10
C PRO A 15 -6.19 8.31 -14.69
N LEU A 16 -6.71 9.45 -14.22
CA LEU A 16 -7.32 9.56 -12.88
C LEU A 16 -8.45 8.56 -12.62
N TRP A 17 -9.24 8.23 -13.65
CA TRP A 17 -10.33 7.24 -13.53
C TRP A 17 -9.81 5.84 -13.19
N PHE A 18 -8.57 5.53 -13.54
CA PHE A 18 -7.92 4.27 -13.20
C PHE A 18 -7.23 4.39 -11.84
N ALA A 19 -6.47 5.46 -11.66
CA ALA A 19 -5.58 5.59 -10.52
C ALA A 19 -6.33 5.82 -9.19
N VAL A 20 -7.40 6.63 -9.19
CA VAL A 20 -8.15 6.92 -7.96
C VAL A 20 -8.84 5.66 -7.39
N PRO A 21 -9.58 4.86 -8.16
CA PRO A 21 -10.15 3.61 -7.64
C PRO A 21 -9.08 2.60 -7.21
N SER A 22 -8.01 2.45 -8.00
CA SER A 22 -6.91 1.52 -7.68
C SER A 22 -6.25 1.87 -6.35
N PHE A 23 -5.86 3.15 -6.19
CA PHE A 23 -5.24 3.65 -4.96
C PHE A 23 -6.16 3.51 -3.74
N THR A 24 -7.45 3.82 -3.92
CA THR A 24 -8.46 3.65 -2.85
C THR A 24 -8.52 2.19 -2.40
N LEU A 25 -8.55 1.26 -3.35
CA LEU A 25 -8.59 -0.17 -3.05
C LEU A 25 -7.30 -0.63 -2.34
N ILE A 26 -6.13 -0.16 -2.81
CA ILE A 26 -4.84 -0.43 -2.16
C ILE A 26 -4.87 0.02 -0.70
N ILE A 27 -5.28 1.26 -0.41
CA ILE A 27 -5.35 1.76 0.98
C ILE A 27 -6.25 0.89 1.86
N VAL A 28 -7.42 0.52 1.36
CA VAL A 28 -8.35 -0.35 2.10
C VAL A 28 -7.70 -1.71 2.41
N ILE A 29 -7.03 -2.31 1.43
CA ILE A 29 -6.36 -3.61 1.61
C ILE A 29 -5.18 -3.49 2.59
N VAL A 30 -4.32 -2.49 2.42
CA VAL A 30 -3.16 -2.24 3.30
C VAL A 30 -3.61 -1.99 4.74
N SER A 31 -4.75 -1.32 4.95
CA SER A 31 -5.29 -1.05 6.28
C SER A 31 -5.49 -2.31 7.12
N VAL A 32 -5.82 -3.46 6.49
CA VAL A 32 -5.97 -4.75 7.17
C VAL A 32 -4.63 -5.20 7.77
N VAL A 33 -3.55 -5.05 7.02
CA VAL A 33 -2.19 -5.42 7.46
C VAL A 33 -1.73 -4.49 8.59
N PHE A 34 -1.95 -3.18 8.44
CA PHE A 34 -1.58 -2.20 9.46
C PHE A 34 -2.37 -2.39 10.75
N ALA A 35 -3.67 -2.66 10.65
CA ALA A 35 -4.51 -2.98 11.80
C ALA A 35 -4.01 -4.24 12.52
N TRP A 36 -3.68 -5.30 11.77
CA TRP A 36 -3.14 -6.52 12.37
C TRP A 36 -1.81 -6.26 13.10
N LEU A 37 -0.87 -5.55 12.47
CA LEU A 37 0.42 -5.20 13.10
C LEU A 37 0.23 -4.36 14.36
N ARG A 38 -0.70 -3.40 14.33
CA ARG A 38 -1.01 -2.53 15.47
C ARG A 38 -1.63 -3.31 16.63
N LEU A 39 -2.56 -4.22 16.33
CA LEU A 39 -3.25 -5.03 17.34
C LEU A 39 -2.31 -6.07 17.95
N MET A 40 -1.48 -6.72 17.12
CA MET A 40 -0.53 -7.74 17.57
C MET A 40 0.59 -7.15 18.43
N SER A 41 1.17 -6.02 18.02
CA SER A 41 2.32 -5.42 18.70
C SER A 41 1.96 -4.47 19.85
N GLY A 42 0.72 -3.99 19.90
CA GLY A 42 0.33 -2.90 20.80
C GLY A 42 0.92 -1.53 20.42
N SER A 43 1.68 -1.42 19.33
CA SER A 43 2.43 -0.22 18.92
C SER A 43 2.12 0.18 17.47
N VAL A 44 2.22 1.48 17.17
CA VAL A 44 2.06 2.00 15.80
C VAL A 44 3.34 1.87 14.96
N TRP A 45 4.50 1.76 15.61
CA TRP A 45 5.80 1.77 14.95
C TRP A 45 6.01 0.68 13.90
N PRO A 46 5.56 -0.59 14.11
CA PRO A 46 5.68 -1.60 13.06
C PRO A 46 4.94 -1.23 11.77
N ALA A 47 3.75 -0.62 11.89
CA ALA A 47 2.98 -0.16 10.74
C ALA A 47 3.65 1.07 10.08
N VAL A 48 4.20 2.01 10.86
CA VAL A 48 4.94 3.17 10.35
C VAL A 48 6.17 2.76 9.56
N ILE A 49 6.97 1.81 10.08
CA ILE A 49 8.16 1.32 9.39
C ILE A 49 7.79 0.60 8.09
N LEU A 50 6.76 -0.25 8.12
CA LEU A 50 6.27 -0.90 6.90
C LEU A 50 5.73 0.11 5.89
N HIS A 51 5.01 1.13 6.35
CA HIS A 51 4.51 2.21 5.52
C HIS A 51 5.67 2.94 4.81
N ALA A 52 6.65 3.44 5.56
CA ALA A 52 7.82 4.10 4.99
C ALA A 52 8.59 3.19 4.01
N SER A 53 8.73 1.91 4.37
CA SER A 53 9.47 0.94 3.56
C SER A 53 8.82 0.71 2.20
N HIS A 54 7.50 0.47 2.14
CA HIS A 54 6.84 0.21 0.86
C HIS A 54 6.74 1.47 -0.02
N ASN A 55 6.61 2.66 0.57
CA ASN A 55 6.69 3.92 -0.18
C ASN A 55 8.08 4.07 -0.82
N ASN A 56 9.15 3.78 -0.07
CA ASN A 56 10.51 3.85 -0.61
C ASN A 56 10.76 2.83 -1.74
N PHE A 57 10.15 1.65 -1.67
CA PHE A 57 10.21 0.68 -2.77
C PHE A 57 9.44 1.18 -4.00
N SER A 58 8.26 1.76 -3.82
CA SER A 58 7.39 2.17 -4.93
C SER A 58 7.93 3.44 -5.62
N LEU A 59 8.16 4.51 -4.84
CA LEU A 59 8.60 5.83 -5.34
C LEU A 59 10.11 5.92 -5.60
N GLY A 60 10.90 5.03 -5.03
CA GLY A 60 12.36 5.01 -5.22
C GLY A 60 12.77 3.85 -6.11
N PHE A 61 12.81 2.65 -5.52
CA PHE A 61 13.43 1.50 -6.19
C PHE A 61 12.73 1.09 -7.49
N PHE A 62 11.41 1.00 -7.52
CA PHE A 62 10.67 0.58 -8.71
C PHE A 62 10.61 1.70 -9.74
N ALA A 63 10.25 2.91 -9.34
CA ALA A 63 10.27 4.09 -10.21
C ALA A 63 11.60 4.23 -10.97
N ASP A 64 12.74 4.17 -10.27
CA ASP A 64 14.08 4.24 -10.86
C ASP A 64 14.35 3.14 -11.90
N ARG A 65 13.80 1.94 -11.71
CA ARG A 65 14.07 0.77 -12.55
C ARG A 65 13.11 0.58 -13.70
N THR A 66 12.00 1.31 -13.69
CA THR A 66 10.95 1.13 -14.69
C THR A 66 10.62 2.39 -15.47
N SER A 67 11.38 3.47 -15.24
CA SER A 67 11.26 4.78 -15.91
C SER A 67 11.30 4.72 -17.44
N GLU A 68 11.87 3.67 -18.05
CA GLU A 68 11.93 3.51 -19.51
C GLU A 68 10.81 2.62 -20.10
N SER A 69 9.94 2.03 -19.26
CA SER A 69 8.91 1.09 -19.71
C SER A 69 7.53 1.74 -19.76
N GLY A 70 6.95 1.87 -20.95
CA GLY A 70 5.61 2.48 -21.13
C GLY A 70 4.45 1.77 -20.42
N THR A 71 4.63 0.53 -19.96
CA THR A 71 3.62 -0.22 -19.15
C THR A 71 3.85 -0.13 -17.65
N ALA A 72 5.02 0.32 -17.22
CA ALA A 72 5.39 0.40 -15.81
C ALA A 72 4.41 1.22 -14.96
N PRO A 73 3.84 2.35 -15.44
CA PRO A 73 2.91 3.15 -14.68
C PRO A 73 1.69 2.37 -14.17
N TYR A 74 1.28 1.32 -14.88
CA TYR A 74 0.11 0.50 -14.55
C TYR A 74 0.43 -0.72 -13.70
N ILE A 75 1.70 -1.07 -13.52
CA ILE A 75 2.12 -2.31 -12.86
C ILE A 75 2.81 -2.03 -11.53
N VAL A 76 3.79 -1.13 -11.50
CA VAL A 76 4.75 -1.02 -10.39
C VAL A 76 4.64 0.25 -9.56
N THR A 77 3.83 1.22 -10.00
CA THR A 77 3.59 2.48 -9.28
C THR A 77 2.68 2.26 -8.08
N GLU A 78 2.49 3.30 -7.28
CA GLU A 78 1.61 3.29 -6.10
C GLU A 78 0.13 3.02 -6.44
N VAL A 79 -0.25 3.13 -7.72
CA VAL A 79 -1.58 2.83 -8.24
C VAL A 79 -1.60 1.59 -9.13
N GLY A 80 -0.46 0.92 -9.27
CA GLY A 80 -0.30 -0.20 -10.18
C GLY A 80 -1.05 -1.46 -9.74
N VAL A 81 -1.52 -2.23 -10.72
CA VAL A 81 -2.20 -3.51 -10.49
C VAL A 81 -1.27 -4.53 -9.81
N GLY A 82 0.03 -4.48 -10.10
CA GLY A 82 1.01 -5.35 -9.45
C GLY A 82 1.09 -5.12 -7.94
N LEU A 83 1.15 -3.85 -7.52
CA LEU A 83 1.14 -3.47 -6.12
C LEU A 83 -0.18 -3.86 -5.44
N LEU A 84 -1.32 -3.64 -6.12
CA LEU A 84 -2.63 -4.08 -5.66
C LEU A 84 -2.69 -5.59 -5.39
N VAL A 85 -2.23 -6.40 -6.34
CA VAL A 85 -2.22 -7.88 -6.19
C VAL A 85 -1.29 -8.32 -5.05
N ALA A 86 -0.10 -7.72 -4.95
CA ALA A 86 0.83 -8.02 -3.87
C ALA A 86 0.19 -7.75 -2.49
N TRP A 87 -0.44 -6.59 -2.33
CA TRP A 87 -1.13 -6.25 -1.09
C TRP A 87 -2.34 -7.15 -0.82
N MET A 88 -3.10 -7.56 -1.83
CA MET A 88 -4.20 -8.53 -1.64
C MET A 88 -3.71 -9.84 -1.04
N ILE A 89 -2.59 -10.37 -1.55
CA ILE A 89 -1.99 -11.62 -1.05
C ILE A 89 -1.53 -11.44 0.41
N ILE A 90 -0.81 -10.36 0.71
CA ILE A 90 -0.32 -10.07 2.06
C ILE A 90 -1.50 -9.88 3.03
N ALA A 91 -2.49 -9.07 2.66
CA ALA A 91 -3.68 -8.86 3.48
C ALA A 91 -4.44 -10.16 3.73
N TYR A 92 -4.57 -11.02 2.72
CA TYR A 92 -5.17 -12.34 2.90
C TYR A 92 -4.40 -13.17 3.95
N VAL A 93 -3.07 -13.22 3.88
CA VAL A 93 -2.25 -13.95 4.86
C VAL A 93 -2.44 -13.40 6.27
N PHE A 94 -2.41 -12.08 6.46
CA PHE A 94 -2.60 -11.45 7.76
C PHE A 94 -4.03 -11.62 8.28
N TRP A 95 -5.02 -11.56 7.39
CA TRP A 95 -6.42 -11.84 7.73
C TRP A 95 -6.64 -13.28 8.20
N ARG A 96 -5.93 -14.25 7.62
CA ARG A 96 -5.93 -15.65 8.08
C ARG A 96 -5.27 -15.81 9.44
N LYS A 97 -4.32 -14.94 9.80
CA LYS A 97 -3.64 -14.90 11.10
C LYS A 97 -4.40 -14.11 12.17
N ARG A 98 -5.62 -13.62 11.91
CA ARG A 98 -6.39 -12.82 12.88
C ARG A 98 -6.70 -13.54 14.19
N SER A 99 -6.77 -14.88 14.19
CA SER A 99 -7.00 -15.67 15.40
C SER A 99 -5.81 -15.68 16.36
N ALA A 100 -4.63 -15.25 15.90
CA ALA A 100 -3.43 -15.11 16.74
C ALA A 100 -3.36 -13.76 17.47
N LEU A 101 -4.32 -12.85 17.24
CA LEU A 101 -4.33 -11.55 17.90
C LEU A 101 -4.62 -11.72 19.40
N PRO A 102 -4.00 -10.89 20.27
CA PRO A 102 -4.29 -10.91 21.69
C PRO A 102 -5.77 -10.65 21.96
N VAL A 103 -6.36 -11.38 22.92
CA VAL A 103 -7.71 -11.09 23.40
C VAL A 103 -7.67 -9.70 24.03
N ALA A 104 -8.56 -8.80 23.60
CA ALA A 104 -8.66 -7.48 24.19
C ALA A 104 -8.96 -7.61 25.69
N SER A 105 -7.98 -7.29 26.53
CA SER A 105 -8.18 -7.19 27.98
C SER A 105 -9.02 -5.94 28.21
N VAL A 106 -10.29 -6.13 28.57
CA VAL A 106 -11.15 -5.05 29.06
C VAL A 106 -10.58 -4.61 30.41
N HIS A 107 -9.85 -3.50 30.41
CA HIS A 107 -9.39 -2.80 31.61
C HIS A 107 -10.02 -1.42 31.64
#